data_AF-A0A657Q4Z6-F1
#
_entry.id   AF-A0A657Q4Z6-F1
#
_cell.length_a   1.000
_cell.length_b   1.000
_cell.length_c   1.000
_cell.angle_alpha   90.00
_cell.angle_beta   90.00
_cell.angle_gamma   90.00
#
_symmetry.space_group_name_H-M   'P 1'
#
loop_
_entity.id
_entity.type
_entity.pdbx_description
1 polymer ?
#
loop_
_entity_poly.entity_id
_entity_poly.type
_entity_poly.pdbx_seq_one_letter_code
_entity_poly.pdbx_strand_id
1 'polypeptide(L)'
;MYEIPDIKESETWIIRTTLRERYGEEVELQIADAEIRVHPSDMETSSCPVWYWQRGDCHFVIFKTGDRNYRCQFFYRPYQQYGTGVYEYTDITECVVSLLQVQADHAAKERGDIK
;
A
#
# COMPACT_ATOMS: atom_id res chain seq x y z
N MET A 1 -9.50 -19.52 6.15
CA MET A 1 -9.34 -18.72 4.91
C MET A 1 -10.52 -17.77 4.70
N TYR A 2 -10.27 -16.48 4.45
CA TYR A 2 -11.30 -15.48 4.14
C TYR A 2 -11.52 -15.37 2.62
N GLU A 3 -12.76 -15.20 2.17
CA GLU A 3 -13.06 -14.85 0.77
C GLU A 3 -12.93 -13.33 0.60
N ILE A 4 -11.81 -12.91 0.00
CA ILE A 4 -11.51 -11.50 -0.22
C ILE A 4 -11.94 -11.15 -1.65
N PRO A 5 -12.75 -10.10 -1.84
CA PRO A 5 -13.20 -9.72 -3.17
C PRO A 5 -12.06 -9.16 -4.00
N ASP A 6 -12.13 -9.40 -5.31
CA ASP A 6 -11.14 -8.94 -6.27
C ASP A 6 -11.12 -7.40 -6.38
N ILE A 7 -10.04 -6.88 -6.95
CA ILE A 7 -9.82 -5.46 -7.21
C ILE A 7 -10.90 -4.90 -8.13
N LYS A 8 -11.47 -3.75 -7.75
CA LYS A 8 -12.39 -2.99 -8.59
C LYS A 8 -11.60 -2.03 -9.49
N GLU A 9 -12.07 -1.82 -10.70
CA GLU A 9 -11.47 -0.87 -11.64
C GLU A 9 -11.45 0.56 -11.06
N SER A 10 -12.50 0.95 -10.32
CA SER A 10 -12.59 2.24 -9.64
C SER A 10 -11.49 2.44 -8.58
N GLU A 11 -11.16 1.41 -7.81
CA GLU A 11 -10.09 1.44 -6.81
C GLU A 11 -8.73 1.64 -7.50
N THR A 12 -8.49 0.89 -8.59
CA THR A 12 -7.26 1.01 -9.40
C THR A 12 -7.14 2.39 -10.03
N TRP A 13 -8.23 2.95 -10.53
CA TRP A 13 -8.27 4.28 -11.12
C TRP A 13 -7.93 5.38 -10.09
N ILE A 14 -8.43 5.25 -8.85
CA ILE A 14 -8.10 6.18 -7.76
C ILE A 14 -6.60 6.15 -7.49
N ILE A 15 -6.01 4.97 -7.31
CA ILE A 15 -4.56 4.82 -7.03
C ILE A 15 -3.74 5.43 -8.17
N ARG A 16 -4.04 5.10 -9.43
CA ARG A 16 -3.32 5.65 -10.59
C ARG A 16 -3.41 7.18 -10.65
N THR A 17 -4.59 7.73 -10.43
CA THR A 17 -4.81 9.18 -10.45
C THR A 17 -4.02 9.87 -9.34
N THR A 18 -4.06 9.37 -8.11
CA THR A 18 -3.30 9.92 -6.99
C THR A 18 -1.79 9.85 -7.24
N LEU A 19 -1.29 8.73 -7.78
CA LEU A 19 0.14 8.60 -8.08
C LEU A 19 0.56 9.56 -9.20
N ARG A 20 -0.26 9.74 -10.25
CA ARG A 20 -0.01 10.72 -11.30
C ARG A 20 0.04 12.14 -10.76
N GLU A 21 -0.90 12.51 -9.89
CA GLU A 21 -0.91 13.84 -9.25
C GLU A 21 0.33 14.05 -8.38
N ARG A 22 0.80 12.99 -7.69
CA ARG A 22 1.99 13.05 -6.83
C ARG A 22 3.28 13.21 -7.63
N TYR A 23 3.45 12.44 -8.70
CA TYR A 23 4.72 12.34 -9.43
C TYR A 23 4.77 13.17 -10.72
N GLY A 24 3.64 13.68 -11.20
CA GLY A 24 3.54 14.43 -12.46
C GLY A 24 3.63 13.56 -13.71
N GLU A 25 3.68 12.23 -13.57
CA GLU A 25 3.79 11.26 -14.65
C GLU A 25 3.02 9.97 -14.34
N GLU A 26 2.75 9.16 -15.36
CA GLU A 26 2.15 7.83 -15.17
C GLU A 26 3.12 6.91 -14.42
N VAL A 27 2.57 6.04 -13.58
CA VAL A 27 3.32 5.09 -12.75
C VAL A 27 2.96 3.69 -13.20
N GLU A 28 3.95 2.83 -13.35
CA GLU A 28 3.70 1.42 -13.60
C GLU A 28 3.10 0.78 -12.34
N LEU A 29 1.78 0.67 -12.32
CA LEU A 29 1.01 0.01 -11.27
C LEU A 29 0.76 -1.44 -11.67
N GLN A 30 1.32 -2.36 -10.90
CA GLN A 30 1.16 -3.80 -11.09
C GLN A 30 0.10 -4.33 -10.11
N ILE A 31 -0.62 -5.35 -10.56
CA ILE A 31 -1.60 -6.09 -9.75
C ILE A 31 -1.09 -7.52 -9.60
N ALA A 32 -1.13 -8.02 -8.37
CA ALA A 32 -0.69 -9.37 -8.04
C ALA A 32 -1.55 -9.93 -6.88
N ASP A 33 -1.26 -11.16 -6.47
CA ASP A 33 -1.81 -11.76 -5.25
C ASP A 33 -0.71 -11.89 -4.20
N ALA A 34 -1.09 -11.74 -2.94
CA ALA A 34 -0.21 -11.98 -1.79
C ALA A 34 -0.89 -12.87 -0.75
N GLU A 35 -0.12 -13.76 -0.13
CA GLU A 35 -0.57 -14.54 1.01
C GLU A 35 -0.21 -13.83 2.31
N ILE A 36 -1.22 -13.35 3.03
CA ILE A 36 -1.02 -12.62 4.29
C ILE A 36 -1.89 -13.17 5.41
N ARG A 37 -1.48 -12.95 6.66
CA ARG A 37 -2.38 -13.13 7.81
C ARG A 37 -3.25 -11.90 7.92
N VAL A 38 -4.56 -12.08 7.71
CA VAL A 38 -5.51 -10.96 7.75
C VAL A 38 -5.65 -10.46 9.18
N HIS A 39 -5.65 -11.32 10.19
CA HIS A 39 -5.52 -10.91 11.59
C HIS A 39 -4.26 -11.51 12.23
N PRO A 40 -3.62 -10.82 13.18
CA PRO A 40 -2.45 -11.34 13.91
C PRO A 40 -2.72 -12.69 14.58
N SER A 41 -3.95 -12.90 15.01
CA SER A 41 -4.43 -14.11 15.66
C SER A 41 -4.75 -15.25 14.68
N ASP A 42 -4.72 -15.00 13.37
CA ASP A 42 -5.03 -16.02 12.37
C ASP A 42 -3.92 -17.07 12.31
N MET A 43 -4.34 -18.33 12.35
CA MET A 43 -3.43 -19.47 12.17
C MET A 43 -3.03 -19.68 10.70
N GLU A 44 -3.85 -19.21 9.77
CA GLU A 44 -3.68 -19.39 8.33
C GLU A 44 -3.48 -18.06 7.61
N THR A 45 -2.74 -18.09 6.50
CA THR A 45 -2.73 -16.99 5.53
C THR A 45 -3.97 -17.04 4.65
N SER A 46 -4.43 -15.90 4.18
CA SER A 46 -5.43 -15.78 3.11
C SER A 46 -4.77 -15.10 1.91
N SER A 47 -5.15 -15.53 0.71
CA SER A 47 -4.75 -14.86 -0.53
C SER A 47 -5.57 -13.59 -0.68
N CYS A 48 -4.90 -12.48 -0.95
CA CYS A 48 -5.55 -11.21 -1.23
C CYS A 48 -4.90 -10.51 -2.42
N PRO A 49 -5.69 -9.78 -3.22
CA PRO A 49 -5.13 -9.03 -4.33
C PRO A 49 -4.41 -7.78 -3.80
N VAL A 50 -3.34 -7.39 -4.49
CA VAL A 50 -2.47 -6.29 -4.13
C VAL A 50 -2.20 -5.37 -5.30
N TRP A 51 -2.08 -4.08 -4.99
CA TRP A 51 -1.46 -3.11 -5.88
C TRP A 51 -0.02 -2.91 -5.47
N TYR A 52 0.90 -2.99 -6.44
CA TYR A 52 2.32 -2.79 -6.24
C TYR A 52 2.87 -1.78 -7.23
N TRP A 53 3.75 -0.91 -6.77
CA TRP A 53 4.56 -0.06 -7.64
C TRP A 53 5.90 0.26 -6.98
N GLN A 54 6.84 0.71 -7.79
CA GLN A 54 8.17 1.11 -7.35
C GLN A 54 8.46 2.55 -7.77
N ARG A 55 9.10 3.32 -6.90
CA ARG A 55 9.68 4.63 -7.21
C ARG A 55 11.07 4.76 -6.61
N GLY A 56 12.08 4.86 -7.49
CA GLY A 56 13.48 4.76 -7.10
C GLY A 56 13.74 3.43 -6.39
N ASP A 57 14.40 3.46 -5.23
CA ASP A 57 14.66 2.29 -4.40
C ASP A 57 13.52 1.94 -3.44
N CYS A 58 12.39 2.67 -3.49
CA CYS A 58 11.26 2.47 -2.61
C CYS A 58 10.17 1.65 -3.31
N HIS A 59 9.75 0.57 -2.66
CA HIS A 59 8.67 -0.30 -3.08
C HIS A 59 7.43 0.00 -2.26
N PHE A 60 6.27 0.02 -2.90
CA PHE A 60 4.99 0.28 -2.27
C PHE A 60 4.04 -0.87 -2.55
N VAL A 61 3.23 -1.22 -1.55
CA VAL A 61 2.18 -2.22 -1.70
C VAL A 61 0.95 -1.81 -0.91
N ILE A 62 -0.21 -2.00 -1.54
CA ILE A 62 -1.53 -1.89 -0.91
C ILE A 62 -2.21 -3.25 -1.04
N PHE A 63 -2.60 -3.83 0.09
CA PHE A 63 -3.37 -5.07 0.17
C PHE A 63 -4.85 -4.75 0.31
N LYS A 64 -5.69 -5.40 -0.47
CA LYS A 64 -7.13 -5.40 -0.26
C LYS A 64 -7.49 -6.53 0.71
N THR A 65 -7.85 -6.22 1.94
CA THR A 65 -8.15 -7.23 2.98
C THR A 65 -9.64 -7.52 3.11
N GLY A 66 -10.49 -6.81 2.37
CA GLY A 66 -11.95 -6.98 2.31
C GLY A 66 -12.57 -6.06 1.26
N ASP A 67 -13.90 -5.97 1.20
CA ASP A 67 -14.61 -5.20 0.15
C ASP A 67 -14.23 -3.72 0.10
N ARG A 68 -13.99 -3.12 1.26
CA ARG A 68 -13.53 -1.73 1.42
C ARG A 68 -12.43 -1.62 2.46
N ASN A 69 -11.71 -2.70 2.73
CA ASN A 69 -10.67 -2.73 3.75
C ASN A 69 -9.30 -2.82 3.07
N TYR A 70 -8.39 -1.94 3.47
CA TYR A 70 -7.08 -1.82 2.83
C TYR A 70 -5.97 -1.70 3.86
N ARG A 71 -4.84 -2.34 3.58
CA ARG A 71 -3.60 -2.14 4.32
C ARG A 71 -2.51 -1.70 3.39
N CYS A 72 -1.60 -0.87 3.88
CA CYS A 72 -0.52 -0.38 3.06
C CYS A 72 0.81 -0.41 3.80
N GLN A 73 1.87 -0.62 3.04
CA GLN A 73 3.23 -0.54 3.52
C GLN A 73 4.16 -0.14 2.37
N PHE A 74 5.32 0.38 2.75
CA PHE A 74 6.44 0.61 1.84
C PHE A 74 7.71 0.00 2.42
N PHE A 75 8.67 -0.31 1.56
CA PHE A 75 9.94 -0.88 1.97
C PHE A 75 11.04 -0.53 0.97
N TYR A 76 12.27 -0.43 1.47
CA TYR A 76 13.48 -0.31 0.64
C TYR A 76 14.21 -1.64 0.51
N ARG A 77 14.02 -2.52 1.50
CA ARG A 77 14.61 -3.86 1.59
C ARG A 77 13.59 -4.79 2.25
N PRO A 78 13.63 -6.11 1.99
CA PRO A 78 12.63 -7.04 2.52
C PRO A 78 12.48 -7.02 4.06
N TYR A 79 13.56 -6.73 4.79
CA TYR A 79 13.56 -6.64 6.25
C TYR A 79 13.21 -5.24 6.79
N GLN A 80 13.09 -4.24 5.91
CA GLN A 80 12.92 -2.83 6.28
C GLN A 80 11.55 -2.37 5.77
N GLN A 81 10.50 -2.88 6.41
CA GLN A 81 9.10 -2.61 6.07
C GLN A 81 8.52 -1.55 7.01
N TYR A 82 7.77 -0.62 6.43
CA TYR A 82 7.17 0.50 7.13
C TYR A 82 5.67 0.58 6.80
N GLY A 83 4.84 0.67 7.83
CA GLY A 83 3.43 1.00 7.69
C GLY A 83 3.16 2.47 8.00
N THR A 84 1.90 2.88 7.87
CA THR A 84 1.45 4.24 8.20
C THR A 84 1.13 4.45 9.69
N GLY A 85 1.17 3.38 10.49
CA GLY A 85 0.68 3.37 11.87
C GLY A 85 -0.84 3.14 12.00
N VAL A 86 -1.57 3.18 10.88
CA VAL A 86 -2.97 2.76 10.82
C VAL A 86 -3.02 1.28 10.44
N TYR A 87 -3.76 0.49 11.22
CA TYR A 87 -3.83 -0.95 11.01
C TYR A 87 -4.58 -1.31 9.72
N GLU A 88 -5.69 -0.62 9.44
CA GLU A 88 -6.52 -0.85 8.26
C GLU A 88 -7.33 0.41 7.93
N TYR A 89 -7.47 0.69 6.64
CA TYR A 89 -8.25 1.81 6.10
C TYR A 89 -9.54 1.32 5.48
N THR A 90 -10.60 2.11 5.59
CA THR A 90 -11.90 1.84 4.94
C THR A 90 -12.10 2.62 3.63
N ASP A 91 -11.15 3.49 3.29
CA ASP A 91 -11.14 4.34 2.09
C ASP A 91 -9.79 4.21 1.38
N ILE A 92 -9.83 3.88 0.08
CA ILE A 92 -8.62 3.65 -0.71
C ILE A 92 -7.82 4.94 -0.94
N THR A 93 -8.50 6.08 -1.04
CA THR A 93 -7.87 7.40 -1.22
C THR A 93 -7.07 7.77 0.02
N GLU A 94 -7.66 7.61 1.20
CA GLU A 94 -6.96 7.86 2.48
C GLU A 94 -5.76 6.91 2.65
N CYS A 95 -5.95 5.63 2.28
CA CYS A 95 -4.91 4.62 2.33
C CYS A 95 -3.68 5.00 1.48
N VAL A 96 -3.87 5.35 0.20
CA VAL A 96 -2.78 5.70 -0.71
C VAL A 96 -2.14 7.04 -0.35
N VAL A 97 -2.93 8.05 0.04
CA VAL A 97 -2.40 9.36 0.43
C VAL A 97 -1.55 9.25 1.70
N SER A 98 -2.06 8.55 2.72
CA SER A 98 -1.32 8.33 3.97
C SER A 98 -0.01 7.59 3.73
N LEU A 99 -0.05 6.56 2.87
CA LEU A 99 1.16 5.81 2.50
C LEU A 99 2.24 6.71 1.89
N LEU A 100 1.85 7.55 0.93
CA LEU A 100 2.77 8.45 0.24
C LEU A 100 3.31 9.55 1.17
N GLN A 101 2.49 10.07 2.07
CA GLN A 101 2.90 11.07 3.07
C GLN A 101 3.90 10.49 4.06
N VAL A 102 3.59 9.35 4.67
CA VAL A 102 4.48 8.70 5.64
C VAL A 102 5.81 8.30 5.00
N GLN A 103 5.80 7.82 3.76
CA GLN A 103 7.04 7.53 3.04
C GLN A 103 7.87 8.81 2.79
N ALA A 104 7.23 9.91 2.41
CA ALA A 104 7.91 11.18 2.21
C ALA A 104 8.53 11.72 3.50
N ASP A 105 7.80 11.64 4.62
CA ASP A 105 8.28 12.03 5.95
C ASP A 105 9.45 11.16 6.41
N HIS A 106 9.36 9.85 6.18
CA HIS A 106 10.46 8.93 6.49
C HIS A 106 11.71 9.25 5.65
N ALA A 107 11.56 9.45 4.34
CA ALA A 107 12.67 9.81 3.47
C ALA A 107 13.30 11.16 3.85
N ALA A 108 12.50 12.13 4.30
CA ALA A 108 12.99 13.42 4.76
C ALA A 108 13.72 13.33 6.11
N LYS A 109 13.24 12.49 7.04
CA LYS A 109 13.95 12.19 8.29
C LYS A 109 15.31 11.52 8.05
N GLU A 110 15.36 10.53 7.14
CA GLU A 110 16.62 9.83 6.79
C GLU A 110 17.64 10.77 6.14
N ARG A 111 17.20 11.76 5.37
CA ARG A 111 18.08 12.81 4.82
C ARG A 111 18.49 13.88 5.84
N GLY A 112 17.82 13.93 7.01
CA GLY A 112 18.04 14.95 8.04
C GLY A 112 17.28 16.27 7.81
N ASP A 113 16.29 16.27 6.90
CA ASP A 113 15.49 17.46 6.56
C ASP A 113 14.47 17.80 7.67
N ILE A 114 14.12 16.83 8.52
CA ILE A 114 13.11 16.95 9.58
C ILE A 114 13.62 16.26 10.84
N LYS A 115 13.47 16.91 12.01
CA LYS A 115 13.82 16.38 13.33
C LYS A 115 12.64 15.66 13.99
#